data_AF-A0AAE1UH33-F1
#
_entry.id   AF-A0AAE1UH33-F1
#
_cell.length_a   1.000
_cell.length_b   1.000
_cell.length_c   1.000
_cell.angle_alpha   90.00
_cell.angle_beta   90.00
_cell.angle_gamma   90.00
#
_symmetry.space_group_name_H-M   'P 1'
#
loop_
_entity.id
_entity.type
_entity.pdbx_description
1 polymer ?
#
loop_
_entity_poly.entity_id
_entity_poly.type
_entity_poly.pdbx_seq_one_letter_code
_entity_poly.pdbx_strand_id
1 'polypeptide(L)'
;MNNLIGVGETLLISCVNGLLFALFACQPLLIVGATGPLMIFHMSLYHFAKTYELDFLSLRVWIGVWMTVFGLLVAAFEAVAIVKKFTRFTEEIFSTLVCLIFIYESFVKLIAIFQTHPLISEYVIMPVLADINTTTTNTTTMDTMEFMTTTIANTMDMDTMDMNMTGQRRVLH
;
A
#
# COMPACT_ATOMS: atom_id res chain seq x y z
N MET A 1 0.98 -12.34 -11.28
CA MET A 1 1.37 -12.90 -9.96
C MET A 1 0.51 -12.18 -8.94
N ASN A 2 -0.68 -12.73 -8.70
CA ASN A 2 -1.76 -12.02 -8.01
C ASN A 2 -1.86 -12.63 -6.61
N ASN A 3 -1.76 -11.81 -5.56
CA ASN A 3 -2.08 -12.15 -4.16
C ASN A 3 -1.24 -13.21 -3.43
N LEU A 4 0.02 -13.47 -3.82
CA LEU A 4 0.87 -14.40 -3.05
C LEU A 4 1.64 -13.76 -1.89
N ILE A 5 1.85 -12.43 -1.91
CA ILE A 5 2.50 -11.70 -0.82
C ILE A 5 1.74 -10.41 -0.58
N GLY A 6 1.18 -10.28 0.62
CA GLY A 6 0.43 -9.11 1.04
C GLY A 6 1.33 -8.02 1.62
N VAL A 7 0.79 -6.80 1.69
CA VAL A 7 1.42 -5.70 2.44
C VAL A 7 1.65 -6.10 3.91
N GLY A 8 0.70 -6.84 4.50
CA GLY A 8 0.82 -7.33 5.88
C GLY A 8 1.94 -8.34 6.09
N GLU A 9 2.16 -9.27 5.16
CA GLU A 9 3.28 -10.23 5.23
C GLU A 9 4.62 -9.53 5.10
N THR A 10 4.71 -8.56 4.18
CA THR A 10 5.90 -7.71 4.01
C THR A 10 6.19 -6.91 5.28
N LEU A 11 5.15 -6.36 5.92
CA LEU A 11 5.27 -5.60 7.17
C LEU A 11 5.72 -6.50 8.32
N LEU A 12 5.16 -7.71 8.44
CA LEU A 12 5.55 -8.68 9.46
C LEU A 12 7.02 -9.08 9.32
N ILE A 13 7.46 -9.43 8.11
CA ILE A 13 8.86 -9.76 7.82
C ILE A 13 9.77 -8.57 8.17
N SER A 14 9.36 -7.35 7.85
CA SER A 14 10.12 -6.13 8.18
C SER A 14 10.23 -5.92 9.70
N CYS A 15 9.16 -6.16 10.44
CA CYS A 15 9.17 -6.08 11.91
C CYS A 15 10.09 -7.13 12.53
N VAL A 16 10.00 -8.39 12.10
CA VAL A 16 10.85 -9.47 12.62
C VAL A 16 12.31 -9.20 12.31
N ASN A 17 12.63 -8.75 11.09
CA ASN A 17 13.98 -8.38 10.70
C ASN A 17 14.51 -7.18 11.51
N GLY A 18 13.67 -6.17 11.75
CA GLY A 18 14.01 -5.02 12.59
C GLY A 18 14.29 -5.42 14.05
N LEU A 19 13.50 -6.33 14.62
CA LEU A 19 13.72 -6.85 15.97
C LEU A 19 15.02 -7.66 16.06
N LEU A 20 15.27 -8.52 15.08
CA LEU A 20 16.50 -9.30 15.02
C LEU A 20 17.73 -8.38 14.90
N PHE A 21 17.65 -7.37 14.04
CA PHE A 21 18.71 -6.37 13.91
C PHE A 21 18.91 -5.59 15.22
N ALA A 22 17.85 -5.14 15.89
CA ALA A 22 17.97 -4.40 17.14
C ALA A 22 18.63 -5.21 18.28
N LEU A 23 18.40 -6.53 18.35
CA LEU A 23 19.00 -7.40 19.36
C LEU A 23 20.50 -7.67 19.11
N PHE A 24 20.93 -7.74 17.85
CA PHE A 24 22.29 -8.11 17.46
C PHE A 24 23.16 -6.94 16.96
N ALA A 25 22.60 -5.76 16.73
CA ALA A 25 23.33 -4.60 16.22
C ALA A 25 24.03 -3.79 17.32
N CYS A 26 25.25 -3.33 17.02
CA CYS A 26 26.01 -2.39 17.87
C CYS A 26 25.43 -0.96 17.86
N GLN A 27 24.42 -0.69 17.02
CA GLN A 27 23.75 0.61 16.90
C GLN A 27 22.25 0.42 16.59
N PRO A 28 21.39 0.39 17.62
CA PRO A 28 19.95 0.14 17.46
C PRO A 28 19.18 1.28 16.76
N LEU A 29 19.82 2.43 16.54
CA LEU A 29 19.22 3.58 15.85
C LEU A 29 19.30 3.48 14.31
N LEU A 30 20.02 2.49 13.78
CA LEU A 30 20.13 2.31 12.33
C LEU A 30 18.87 1.62 11.79
N ILE A 31 18.01 2.38 11.09
CA ILE A 31 16.84 1.83 10.43
C ILE A 31 17.28 1.17 9.12
N VAL A 32 17.30 -0.16 9.10
CA VAL A 32 17.53 -0.94 7.88
C VAL A 32 16.24 -0.96 7.07
N GLY A 33 16.12 -0.02 6.13
CA GLY A 33 14.99 0.10 5.22
C GLY A 33 15.42 -0.02 3.75
N ALA A 34 14.45 -0.26 2.88
CA ALA A 34 14.67 -0.10 1.44
C ALA A 34 15.04 1.36 1.15
N THR A 35 16.28 1.60 0.75
CA THR A 35 16.74 2.94 0.37
C THR A 35 16.49 3.17 -1.12
N GLY A 36 16.17 4.40 -1.51
CA GLY A 36 15.97 4.77 -2.93
C GLY A 36 17.12 4.31 -3.85
N PRO A 37 18.40 4.51 -3.48
CA PRO A 37 19.54 4.02 -4.25
C PRO A 37 19.65 2.48 -4.35
N LEU A 38 19.28 1.75 -3.28
CA LEU A 38 19.30 0.28 -3.32
C LEU A 38 18.14 -0.26 -4.19
N MET A 39 16.98 0.40 -4.15
CA MET A 39 15.82 0.05 -4.97
C MET A 39 16.16 0.14 -6.46
N ILE A 40 16.77 1.25 -6.90
CA ILE A 40 17.14 1.41 -8.31
C ILE A 40 18.19 0.37 -8.75
N PHE A 41 19.10 -0.01 -7.85
CA PHE A 41 20.02 -1.12 -8.11
C PHE A 41 19.26 -2.44 -8.35
N HIS A 42 18.27 -2.77 -7.52
CA HIS A 42 17.44 -3.96 -7.73
C HIS A 42 16.66 -3.94 -9.05
N MET A 43 16.16 -2.77 -9.46
CA MET A 43 15.49 -2.61 -10.75
C MET A 43 16.45 -2.84 -11.92
N SER A 44 17.66 -2.30 -11.83
CA SER A 44 18.72 -2.54 -12.82
C SER A 44 19.07 -4.02 -12.89
N LEU A 45 19.20 -4.69 -11.74
CA LEU A 45 19.48 -6.11 -11.65
C LEU A 45 18.39 -6.97 -12.29
N TYR A 46 17.12 -6.59 -12.10
CA TYR A 46 16.00 -7.26 -12.73
C TYR A 46 16.03 -7.09 -14.26
N HIS A 47 16.34 -5.89 -14.74
CA HIS A 47 16.50 -5.66 -16.18
C HIS A 47 17.67 -6.46 -16.77
N PHE A 48 18.80 -6.53 -16.04
CA PHE A 48 19.94 -7.36 -16.41
C PHE A 48 19.55 -8.84 -16.50
N ALA A 49 18.90 -9.40 -15.47
CA ALA A 49 18.46 -10.79 -15.49
C ALA A 49 17.57 -11.11 -16.71
N LYS A 50 16.66 -10.18 -17.05
CA LYS A 50 15.76 -10.32 -18.20
C LYS A 50 16.50 -10.30 -19.54
N THR A 51 17.52 -9.46 -19.69
CA THR A 51 18.31 -9.35 -20.94
C THR A 51 19.19 -10.57 -21.18
N TYR A 52 19.67 -11.22 -20.12
CA TYR A 52 20.52 -12.41 -20.20
C TYR A 52 19.74 -13.74 -20.04
N GLU A 53 18.40 -13.68 -19.99
CA GLU A 53 17.51 -14.84 -19.76
C GLU A 53 17.88 -15.67 -18.51
N LEU A 54 18.46 -15.02 -17.50
CA LEU A 54 18.86 -15.64 -16.26
C LEU A 54 17.68 -15.68 -15.29
N ASP A 55 17.56 -16.78 -14.56
CA ASP A 55 16.58 -16.89 -13.49
C ASP A 55 16.88 -15.87 -12.38
N PHE A 56 15.96 -14.94 -12.18
CA PHE A 56 16.10 -13.83 -11.23
C PHE A 56 16.26 -14.31 -9.78
N LEU A 57 15.63 -15.45 -9.44
CA LEU A 57 15.73 -16.01 -8.09
C LEU A 57 17.15 -16.50 -7.82
N SER A 58 17.73 -17.23 -8.78
CA SER A 58 19.12 -17.69 -8.73
C SER A 58 20.11 -16.54 -8.67
N LEU A 59 19.91 -15.47 -9.46
CA LEU A 59 20.77 -14.29 -9.45
C LEU A 59 20.74 -13.56 -8.09
N ARG A 60 19.55 -13.39 -7.50
CA ARG A 60 19.38 -12.74 -6.19
C ARG A 60 20.11 -13.49 -5.09
N VAL A 61 20.02 -14.82 -5.06
CA VAL A 61 20.72 -15.65 -4.07
C VAL A 61 22.23 -15.59 -4.29
N TRP A 62 22.69 -15.69 -5.53
CA TRP A 62 24.12 -15.63 -5.86
C TRP A 62 24.78 -14.34 -5.37
N ILE A 63 24.15 -13.19 -5.64
CA ILE A 63 24.65 -11.89 -5.18
C ILE A 63 24.61 -11.82 -3.65
N GLY A 64 23.56 -12.34 -3.01
CA GLY A 64 23.47 -12.40 -1.55
C GLY A 64 24.60 -13.21 -0.90
N VAL A 65 24.98 -14.35 -1.50
CA VAL A 65 26.09 -15.18 -1.02
C VAL A 65 27.41 -14.40 -1.11
N TRP A 66 27.70 -13.77 -2.25
CA TRP A 66 28.91 -12.97 -2.41
C TRP A 66 28.95 -11.75 -1.49
N MET A 67 27.83 -11.04 -1.31
CA MET A 67 27.73 -9.92 -0.37
C MET A 67 28.02 -10.35 1.07
N THR A 68 27.58 -11.54 1.47
CA THR A 68 27.87 -12.09 2.79
C THR A 68 29.35 -12.46 2.94
N VAL A 69 29.96 -13.07 1.92
CA VAL A 69 31.39 -13.41 1.91
C VAL A 69 32.25 -12.15 2.01
N PHE A 70 31.96 -11.11 1.21
CA PHE A 70 32.68 -9.85 1.29
C PHE A 70 32.46 -9.14 2.63
N GLY A 71 31.24 -9.18 3.18
CA GLY A 71 30.95 -8.65 4.51
C GLY A 71 31.80 -9.31 5.60
N LEU A 72 31.90 -10.65 5.59
CA LEU A 72 32.71 -11.39 6.54
C LEU A 72 34.21 -11.11 6.38
N LEU A 73 34.68 -11.01 5.13
CA LEU A 73 36.07 -10.70 4.83
C LEU A 73 36.47 -9.32 5.34
N VAL A 74 35.65 -8.31 5.08
CA VAL A 74 35.83 -6.93 5.57
C VAL A 74 35.82 -6.88 7.10
N ALA A 75 34.94 -7.66 7.74
CA ALA A 75 34.89 -7.80 9.19
C ALA A 75 36.16 -8.47 9.76
N ALA A 76 36.63 -9.55 9.13
CA ALA A 76 37.82 -10.29 9.55
C ALA A 76 39.12 -9.47 9.43
N PHE A 77 39.21 -8.59 8.42
CA PHE A 77 40.37 -7.72 8.20
C PHE A 77 40.32 -6.39 8.97
N GLU A 78 39.34 -6.18 9.85
CA GLU A 78 39.15 -4.92 10.59
C GLU A 78 39.15 -3.68 9.66
N ALA A 79 38.63 -3.82 8.44
CA ALA A 79 38.69 -2.78 7.40
C ALA A 79 37.98 -1.48 7.83
N VAL A 80 37.11 -1.55 8.85
CA VAL A 80 36.47 -0.41 9.51
C VAL A 80 37.50 0.60 10.05
N ALA A 81 38.69 0.16 10.48
CA ALA A 81 39.77 1.04 10.92
C ALA A 81 40.36 1.89 9.77
N ILE A 82 40.34 1.36 8.54
CA ILE A 82 40.81 2.05 7.33
C ILE A 82 39.77 3.08 6.89
N VAL A 83 38.49 2.71 6.95
CA VAL A 83 37.37 3.59 6.58
C VAL A 83 37.37 4.87 7.43
N LYS A 84 37.66 4.78 8.74
CA LYS A 84 37.75 5.97 9.63
C LYS A 84 38.74 7.05 9.18
N LYS A 85 39.70 6.74 8.30
CA LYS A 85 40.72 7.69 7.83
C LYS A 85 40.29 8.52 6.61
N PHE A 86 39.23 8.11 5.90
CA PHE A 86 38.87 8.68 4.60
C PHE A 86 37.51 9.43 4.57
N THR A 87 36.82 9.60 5.69
CA THR A 87 35.35 9.78 5.62
C THR A 87 34.76 11.13 5.98
N ARG A 88 35.42 12.08 6.67
CA ARG A 88 34.69 13.30 7.09
C ARG A 88 34.15 14.14 5.94
N PHE A 89 34.96 14.40 4.91
CA PHE A 89 34.54 15.17 3.73
C PHE A 89 33.53 14.38 2.88
N THR A 90 33.73 13.08 2.73
CA THR A 90 32.85 12.20 1.98
C THR A 90 31.49 11.99 2.68
N GLU A 91 31.45 11.98 4.01
CA GLU A 91 30.23 11.92 4.83
C GLU A 91 29.37 13.18 4.62
N GLU A 92 29.98 14.37 4.59
CA GLU A 92 29.29 15.63 4.33
C GLU A 92 28.67 15.65 2.92
N ILE A 93 29.43 15.18 1.92
CA ILE A 93 28.94 15.05 0.53
C ILE A 93 27.82 14.01 0.45
N PHE A 94 27.98 12.86 1.11
CA PHE A 94 26.99 11.78 1.11
C PHE A 94 25.67 12.24 1.73
N SER A 95 25.72 12.91 2.88
CA SER A 95 24.54 13.47 3.53
C SER A 95 23.84 14.50 2.62
N THR A 96 24.61 15.35 1.94
CA THR A 96 24.06 16.32 0.99
C THR A 96 23.40 15.64 -0.21
N LEU A 97 24.00 14.57 -0.74
CA LEU A 97 23.48 13.79 -1.86
C LEU A 97 22.17 13.08 -1.51
N VAL A 98 22.11 12.45 -0.33
CA VAL A 98 20.87 11.80 0.14
C VAL A 98 19.76 12.83 0.35
N CYS A 99 20.10 14.00 0.91
CA CYS A 99 19.16 15.11 1.05
C CYS A 99 18.62 15.60 -0.32
N LEU A 100 19.51 15.76 -1.30
CA LEU A 100 19.14 16.16 -2.65
C LEU A 100 18.18 15.15 -3.32
N ILE A 101 18.46 13.85 -3.18
CA ILE A 101 17.59 12.78 -3.69
C ILE A 101 16.20 12.85 -3.05
N PHE A 102 16.12 13.11 -1.74
CA PHE A 102 14.84 13.22 -1.03
C PHE A 102 14.00 14.41 -1.52
N ILE A 103 14.65 15.57 -1.74
CA ILE A 103 13.99 16.75 -2.31
C ILE A 103 13.48 16.46 -3.73
N TYR A 104 14.30 15.82 -4.58
CA TYR A 104 13.91 15.45 -5.94
C TYR A 104 12.68 14.54 -5.96
N GLU A 105 12.69 13.47 -5.15
CA GLU A 105 11.52 12.58 -5.05
C GLU A 105 10.25 13.31 -4.59
N SER A 106 10.39 14.27 -3.66
CA SER A 106 9.26 15.04 -3.15
C SER A 106 8.62 15.91 -4.23
N PHE A 107 9.43 16.58 -5.06
CA PHE A 107 8.91 17.37 -6.19
C PHE A 107 8.24 16.51 -7.26
N VAL A 108 8.82 15.35 -7.61
CA VAL A 108 8.20 14.43 -8.57
C VAL A 108 6.83 13.96 -8.08
N LYS A 109 6.72 13.60 -6.80
CA LYS A 109 5.44 13.21 -6.18
C LYS A 109 4.45 14.38 -6.14
N LEU A 110 4.91 15.60 -5.84
CA LEU A 110 4.08 16.80 -5.84
C LEU A 110 3.48 17.06 -7.23
N ILE A 111 4.30 17.04 -8.28
CA ILE A 111 3.85 17.27 -9.66
C ILE A 111 2.86 16.18 -10.09
N ALA A 112 3.12 14.92 -9.74
CA ALA A 112 2.20 13.82 -10.04
C ALA A 112 0.81 14.03 -9.39
N ILE A 113 0.76 14.56 -8.16
CA ILE A 113 -0.50 14.90 -7.48
C ILE A 113 -1.20 16.05 -8.19
N PHE A 114 -0.49 17.11 -8.58
CA PHE A 114 -1.06 18.24 -9.34
C PHE A 114 -1.63 17.82 -10.70
N GLN A 115 -1.04 16.81 -11.35
CA GLN A 115 -1.60 16.24 -12.58
C GLN A 115 -2.81 15.34 -12.32
N THR A 116 -2.81 14.61 -11.21
CA THR A 116 -3.91 13.69 -10.83
C THR A 116 -5.15 14.46 -10.34
N HIS A 117 -4.95 15.60 -9.67
CA HIS A 117 -6.00 16.51 -9.23
C HIS A 117 -5.82 17.88 -9.89
N PRO A 118 -6.34 18.09 -11.11
CA PRO A 118 -6.26 19.40 -11.75
C PRO A 118 -6.98 20.43 -10.88
N LEU A 119 -6.36 21.59 -10.68
CA LEU A 119 -6.94 22.71 -9.94
C LEU A 119 -8.18 23.22 -10.70
N ILE A 120 -9.36 22.76 -10.30
CA ILE A 120 -10.63 23.28 -10.81
C ILE A 120 -10.93 24.55 -10.02
N SER A 121 -11.24 25.65 -10.72
CA SER A 121 -11.53 26.95 -10.07
C SER A 121 -12.83 26.94 -9.26
N GLU A 122 -13.66 25.91 -9.45
CA GLU A 122 -14.93 25.72 -8.79
C GLU A 122 -14.91 24.38 -8.06
N TYR A 123 -14.62 24.43 -6.76
CA TYR A 123 -14.96 23.35 -5.87
C TYR A 123 -16.47 23.46 -5.64
N VAL A 124 -17.25 22.57 -6.24
CA VAL A 124 -18.68 22.50 -5.90
C VAL A 124 -18.73 22.05 -4.45
N ILE A 125 -18.94 23.00 -3.52
CA ILE A 125 -19.45 22.62 -2.19
C ILE A 125 -20.75 21.91 -2.49
N MET A 126 -20.75 20.59 -2.31
CA MET A 126 -21.96 19.81 -2.34
C MET A 126 -23.02 20.58 -1.54
N PRO A 127 -24.16 20.96 -2.12
CA PRO A 127 -25.13 21.73 -1.37
C PRO A 127 -25.75 20.79 -0.34
N VAL A 128 -25.20 20.79 0.87
CA VAL A 128 -25.85 20.30 2.10
C VAL A 128 -27.07 21.18 2.47
N LEU A 129 -27.58 21.95 1.51
CA LEU A 129 -28.74 22.83 1.61
C LEU A 129 -29.84 22.49 0.58
N ALA A 130 -29.66 21.47 -0.27
CA ALA A 130 -30.72 21.05 -1.20
C ALA A 130 -31.91 20.35 -0.50
N ASP A 131 -31.73 19.85 0.72
CA ASP A 131 -32.80 19.19 1.49
C ASP A 131 -33.62 20.13 2.39
N ILE A 132 -33.35 21.45 2.40
CA ILE A 132 -34.07 22.39 3.29
C ILE A 132 -35.14 23.21 2.54
N ASN A 133 -35.03 23.40 1.21
CA ASN A 133 -35.94 24.30 0.49
C ASN A 133 -37.06 23.63 -0.33
N THR A 134 -37.42 22.39 -0.02
CA THR A 134 -38.67 21.77 -0.55
C THR A 134 -39.67 21.43 0.56
N THR A 135 -39.69 22.22 1.64
CA THR A 135 -40.82 22.23 2.58
C THR A 135 -41.30 23.66 2.80
N THR A 136 -41.91 24.30 1.80
CA THR A 136 -42.98 25.31 1.97
C THR A 136 -43.61 25.62 0.60
N THR A 137 -44.47 24.75 0.09
CA THR A 137 -45.74 25.16 -0.57
C THR A 137 -46.64 23.93 -0.65
N ASN A 138 -47.82 24.04 -0.02
CA ASN A 138 -48.98 23.13 -0.11
C ASN A 138 -49.05 22.01 0.95
N THR A 139 -49.31 22.41 2.19
CA THR A 139 -50.11 21.61 3.13
C THR A 139 -51.50 21.37 2.54
N THR A 140 -51.87 20.12 2.27
CA THR A 140 -52.99 19.43 2.92
C THR A 140 -53.25 18.08 2.25
N THR A 141 -53.16 17.03 3.07
CA THR A 141 -53.94 15.79 2.95
C THR A 141 -53.89 15.06 1.60
N MET A 142 -53.06 14.01 1.48
CA MET A 142 -53.57 12.64 1.17
C MET A 142 -52.51 11.57 0.84
N ASP A 143 -51.20 11.80 0.88
CA ASP A 143 -50.24 10.75 0.45
C ASP A 143 -49.43 10.06 1.56
N THR A 144 -49.83 10.21 2.83
CA THR A 144 -49.20 9.49 3.96
C THR A 144 -49.81 8.11 4.25
N MET A 145 -50.82 7.66 3.49
CA MET A 145 -51.39 6.31 3.63
C MET A 145 -50.86 5.29 2.60
N GLU A 146 -50.22 5.71 1.52
CA GLU A 146 -49.75 4.79 0.48
C GLU A 146 -48.37 4.17 0.80
N PHE A 147 -47.53 4.91 1.52
CA PHE A 147 -46.19 4.44 1.90
C PHE A 147 -46.20 3.46 3.10
N MET A 148 -47.17 3.59 4.02
CA MET A 148 -47.34 2.64 5.13
C MET A 148 -48.05 1.34 4.72
N THR A 149 -48.94 1.39 3.71
CA THR A 149 -49.65 0.17 3.25
C THR A 149 -48.74 -0.73 2.41
N THR A 150 -47.83 -0.15 1.62
CA THR A 150 -46.90 -0.91 0.77
C THR A 150 -45.78 -1.59 1.59
N THR A 151 -45.40 -1.00 2.73
CA THR A 151 -44.39 -1.58 3.63
C THR A 151 -44.95 -2.77 4.42
N ILE A 152 -46.25 -2.75 4.79
CA ILE A 152 -46.92 -3.85 5.49
C ILE A 152 -47.27 -5.01 4.54
N ALA A 153 -47.63 -4.73 3.27
CA ALA A 153 -47.90 -5.77 2.28
C ALA A 153 -46.65 -6.61 1.95
N ASN A 154 -45.47 -5.98 1.83
CA ASN A 154 -44.24 -6.68 1.52
C ASN A 154 -43.60 -7.42 2.71
N THR A 155 -44.04 -7.17 3.95
CA THR A 155 -43.60 -7.94 5.13
C THR A 155 -44.53 -9.12 5.46
N MET A 156 -45.79 -9.12 4.99
CA MET A 156 -46.68 -10.28 5.15
C MET A 156 -46.53 -11.33 4.04
N ASP A 157 -45.95 -10.98 2.89
CA ASP A 157 -45.78 -11.91 1.77
C ASP A 157 -44.49 -12.77 1.85
N MET A 158 -43.58 -12.45 2.79
CA MET A 158 -42.34 -13.20 3.00
C MET A 158 -42.43 -14.31 4.07
N ASP A 159 -43.60 -14.52 4.68
CA ASP A 159 -43.90 -15.75 5.45
C ASP A 159 -44.77 -16.74 4.64
N THR A 160 -45.36 -16.31 3.51
CA THR A 160 -46.16 -17.17 2.61
C THR A 160 -45.35 -17.83 1.50
N MET A 161 -44.13 -17.37 1.20
CA MET A 161 -43.28 -18.04 0.20
C MET A 161 -42.63 -19.34 0.70
N ASP A 162 -42.47 -19.53 2.01
CA ASP A 162 -41.96 -20.79 2.59
C ASP A 162 -43.05 -21.86 2.84
N MET A 163 -44.33 -21.58 2.56
CA MET A 163 -45.42 -22.55 2.72
C MET A 163 -45.99 -23.12 1.41
N ASN A 164 -45.50 -22.71 0.24
CA ASN A 164 -45.94 -23.26 -1.06
C ASN A 164 -44.95 -24.22 -1.74
N MET A 165 -43.75 -24.44 -1.16
CA MET A 165 -42.81 -25.47 -1.67
C MET A 165 -42.92 -26.84 -0.99
N THR A 166 -43.84 -27.01 -0.03
CA THR A 166 -44.20 -28.34 0.55
C THR A 166 -45.54 -28.87 0.03
N GLY A 167 -46.31 -28.05 -0.70
CA GLY A 167 -47.64 -28.39 -1.24
C GLY A 167 -47.67 -28.93 -2.67
N GLN A 168 -46.60 -28.71 -3.46
CA GLN A 168 -46.58 -29.07 -4.89
C GLN A 168 -45.92 -30.42 -5.20
N ARG A 169 -45.73 -31.29 -4.18
CA ARG A 169 -45.25 -32.68 -4.34
C ARG A 169 -46.30 -33.73 -3.90
N ARG A 170 -47.59 -33.43 -4.07
CA ARG A 170 -48.69 -34.38 -3.77
C ARG A 170 -49.90 -34.30 -4.72
N VAL A 171 -49.66 -34.12 -6.03
CA VAL A 171 -50.67 -34.34 -7.10
C VAL A 171 -50.03 -34.95 -8.34
N LEU A 172 -49.31 -36.07 -8.16
CA LEU A 172 -49.11 -37.08 -9.20
C LEU A 172 -49.00 -38.46 -8.53
N HIS A 173 -50.11 -38.93 -7.96
CA HIS A 173 -50.57 -40.32 -7.96
C HIS A 173 -52.00 -40.39 -7.43
#